data_AF-A0A959HHW3-F1
#
_entry.id   AF-A0A959HHW3-F1
#
_cell.length_a   1.000
_cell.length_b   1.000
_cell.length_c   1.000
_cell.angle_alpha   90.00
_cell.angle_beta   90.00
_cell.angle_gamma   90.00
#
_symmetry.space_group_name_H-M   'P 1'
#
loop_
_entity.id
_entity.type
_entity.pdbx_description
1 polymer ?
#
loop_
_entity_poly.entity_id
_entity_poly.type
_entity_poly.pdbx_seq_one_letter_code
_entity_poly.pdbx_strand_id
1 'polypeptide(L)'
;MRNIKIAAVVVSLVGAGFVAGFFTHRYVAVQEIHRVAEMRFAPGFEDHLYHIIDADAAQQKQLHPIVHRYAGLIAESHIEFRAQRKSLIDSMHEEIKPLLTGEQVQKLEDFSRRFREDRKKRKPLREKNHDHDGLREKRNSN
;
A
#
# COMPACT_ATOMS: atom_id res chain seq x y z
N MET A 1 7.11 -17.86 50.24
CA MET A 1 5.88 -17.97 49.42
C MET A 1 5.24 -16.63 49.03
N ARG A 2 5.21 -15.61 49.89
CA ARG A 2 4.62 -14.27 49.59
C ARG A 2 5.30 -13.54 48.42
N ASN A 3 6.63 -13.62 48.31
CA ASN A 3 7.39 -12.95 47.25
C ASN A 3 7.18 -13.59 45.87
N ILE A 4 6.95 -14.90 45.82
CA ILE A 4 6.65 -15.64 44.58
C ILE A 4 5.27 -15.24 44.04
N LYS A 5 4.29 -15.07 44.92
CA LYS A 5 2.94 -14.60 44.54
C LYS A 5 2.99 -13.17 43.98
N ILE A 6 3.78 -12.29 44.58
CA ILE A 6 3.96 -10.92 44.08
C ILE A 6 4.64 -10.92 42.71
N ALA A 7 5.70 -11.71 42.53
CA ALA A 7 6.38 -11.84 41.24
C ALA A 7 5.44 -12.35 40.13
N ALA A 8 4.60 -13.34 40.44
CA ALA A 8 3.62 -13.86 39.47
C ALA A 8 2.60 -12.79 39.03
N VAL A 9 2.13 -11.96 39.96
CA VAL A 9 1.19 -10.86 39.66
C VAL A 9 1.85 -9.80 38.78
N VAL A 10 3.08 -9.41 39.08
CA VAL A 10 3.83 -8.42 38.29
C VAL A 10 4.08 -8.92 36.86
N VAL A 11 4.52 -10.17 36.70
CA VAL A 11 4.74 -10.78 35.38
C VAL A 11 3.44 -10.86 34.57
N SER A 12 2.32 -11.16 35.23
CA SER A 12 1.02 -11.24 34.57
C SER A 12 0.54 -9.87 34.09
N LEU A 13 0.77 -8.82 34.90
CA LEU A 13 0.41 -7.44 34.55
C LEU A 13 1.25 -6.90 33.39
N VAL A 14 2.56 -7.16 33.42
CA VAL A 14 3.49 -6.79 32.34
C VAL A 14 3.16 -7.56 31.06
N GLY A 15 2.88 -8.86 31.17
CA GLY A 15 2.46 -9.69 30.04
C GLY A 15 1.16 -9.20 29.40
N ALA A 16 0.16 -8.84 30.21
CA ALA A 16 -1.10 -8.28 29.71
C ALA A 16 -0.91 -6.93 28.99
N GLY A 17 -0.08 -6.04 29.55
CA GLY A 17 0.27 -4.77 28.90
C GLY A 17 1.05 -4.95 27.60
N PHE A 18 1.96 -5.92 27.54
CA PHE A 18 2.74 -6.24 26.34
C PHE A 18 1.86 -6.82 25.23
N VAL A 19 0.96 -7.75 25.56
CA VAL A 19 0.00 -8.32 24.59
C VAL A 19 -0.93 -7.22 24.07
N ALA A 20 -1.48 -6.38 24.94
CA ALA A 20 -2.33 -5.27 24.52
C ALA A 20 -1.60 -4.30 23.57
N GLY A 21 -0.38 -3.87 23.93
CA GLY A 21 0.43 -2.98 23.08
C GLY A 21 0.83 -3.60 21.74
N PHE A 22 1.16 -4.90 21.72
CA PHE A 22 1.50 -5.63 20.51
C PHE A 22 0.31 -5.75 19.54
N PHE A 23 -0.90 -5.99 20.07
CA PHE A 23 -2.11 -6.03 19.25
C PHE A 23 -2.49 -4.66 18.68
N THR A 24 -2.31 -3.57 19.43
CA THR A 24 -2.53 -2.20 18.93
C THR A 24 -1.58 -1.84 17.79
N HIS A 25 -0.28 -2.15 17.92
CA HIS A 25 0.71 -1.86 16.89
C HIS A 25 0.43 -2.62 15.57
N ARG A 26 -0.04 -3.86 15.66
CA ARG A 26 -0.40 -4.65 14.47
C ARG A 26 -1.60 -4.07 13.72
N TYR A 27 -2.56 -3.46 14.42
CA TYR A 27 -3.74 -2.87 13.79
C TYR A 27 -3.42 -1.54 13.09
N VAL A 28 -2.60 -0.69 13.72
CA VAL A 28 -2.15 0.59 13.16
C VAL A 28 -1.25 0.39 11.95
N ALA A 29 -0.29 -0.54 12.02
CA ALA A 29 0.60 -0.86 10.90
C ALA A 29 -0.15 -1.39 9.66
N VAL A 30 -1.26 -2.11 9.86
CA VAL A 30 -2.08 -2.63 8.75
C VAL A 30 -2.90 -1.53 8.08
N GLN A 31 -3.43 -0.57 8.84
CA GLN A 31 -4.16 0.57 8.26
C GLN A 31 -3.27 1.49 7.43
N GLU A 32 -2.02 1.70 7.86
CA GLU A 32 -1.07 2.55 7.15
C GLU A 32 -0.59 1.91 5.83
N ILE A 33 -0.44 0.58 5.81
CA ILE A 33 -0.12 -0.18 4.59
C ILE A 33 -1.27 -0.11 3.57
N HIS A 34 -2.53 -0.09 4.01
CA HIS A 34 -3.68 0.07 3.12
C HIS A 34 -3.74 1.48 2.51
N ARG A 35 -3.50 2.52 3.31
CA ARG A 35 -3.46 3.92 2.83
C ARG A 35 -2.36 4.13 1.79
N VAL A 36 -1.18 3.55 1.99
CA VAL A 36 -0.06 3.61 1.03
C VAL A 36 -0.30 2.74 -0.22
N ALA A 37 -1.09 1.67 -0.10
CA ALA A 37 -1.50 0.87 -1.25
C ALA A 37 -2.56 1.58 -2.12
N GLU A 38 -3.46 2.38 -1.53
CA GLU A 38 -4.47 3.16 -2.24
C GLU A 38 -3.88 4.41 -2.92
N MET A 39 -2.92 5.08 -2.30
CA MET A 39 -2.16 6.21 -2.90
C MET A 39 -1.41 5.84 -4.20
N ARG A 40 -1.24 4.54 -4.49
CA ARG A 40 -0.58 4.05 -5.71
C ARG A 40 -1.47 4.03 -6.95
N PHE A 41 -2.76 4.33 -6.80
CA PHE A 41 -3.71 4.41 -7.91
C PHE A 41 -4.23 5.85 -8.03
N ALA A 42 -4.42 6.33 -9.26
CA ALA A 42 -4.88 7.68 -9.55
C ALA A 42 -6.01 8.17 -8.61
N PRO A 43 -7.13 7.45 -8.40
CA PRO A 43 -8.18 7.92 -7.51
C PRO A 43 -7.74 8.08 -6.03
N GLY A 44 -6.85 7.22 -5.53
CA GLY A 44 -6.37 7.33 -4.14
C GLY A 44 -5.40 8.49 -3.91
N PHE A 45 -4.74 9.00 -4.95
CA PHE A 45 -3.95 10.22 -4.87
C PHE A 45 -4.84 11.47 -4.81
N GLU A 46 -5.88 11.53 -5.66
CA GLU A 46 -6.82 12.66 -5.69
C GLU A 46 -7.54 12.82 -4.35
N ASP A 47 -8.12 11.74 -3.83
CA ASP A 47 -8.84 11.72 -2.55
C ASP A 47 -7.92 12.11 -1.39
N HIS A 48 -6.67 11.64 -1.41
CA HIS A 48 -5.70 11.98 -0.38
C HIS A 48 -5.33 13.47 -0.42
N LEU A 49 -5.12 14.03 -1.62
CA LEU A 49 -4.77 15.44 -1.77
C LEU A 49 -5.90 16.35 -1.30
N TYR A 50 -7.15 16.08 -1.70
CA TYR A 50 -8.30 16.88 -1.25
C TYR A 50 -8.50 16.81 0.26
N HIS A 51 -8.24 15.66 0.86
CA HIS A 51 -8.29 15.50 2.31
C HIS A 51 -7.18 16.27 3.03
N ILE A 52 -5.95 16.32 2.49
CA ILE A 52 -4.85 17.06 3.11
C ILE A 52 -5.09 18.57 3.11
N ILE A 53 -5.65 19.09 2.02
CA ILE A 53 -5.88 20.53 1.86
C ILE A 53 -7.26 20.98 2.36
N ASP A 54 -8.03 20.06 2.95
CA ASP A 54 -9.42 20.27 3.37
C ASP A 54 -10.27 20.97 2.29
N ALA A 55 -10.14 20.52 1.03
CA ALA A 55 -10.80 21.18 -0.11
C ALA A 55 -12.32 21.09 0.00
N ASP A 56 -13.00 22.22 -0.13
CA ASP A 56 -14.45 22.27 -0.23
C ASP A 56 -14.97 21.81 -1.61
N ALA A 57 -16.29 21.62 -1.74
CA ALA A 57 -16.90 21.11 -2.97
C ALA A 57 -16.74 22.04 -4.20
N ALA A 58 -16.54 23.35 -4.00
CA ALA A 58 -16.29 24.28 -5.08
C ALA A 58 -14.83 24.22 -5.52
N GLN A 59 -13.90 24.17 -4.58
CA GLN A 59 -12.46 24.00 -4.80
C GLN A 59 -12.16 22.66 -5.46
N GLN A 60 -12.78 21.56 -5.00
CA GLN A 60 -12.61 20.25 -5.62
C GLN A 60 -12.99 20.26 -7.11
N LYS A 61 -14.11 20.91 -7.48
CA LYS A 61 -14.51 21.02 -8.90
C LYS A 61 -13.52 21.80 -9.75
N GLN A 62 -12.93 22.86 -9.18
CA GLN A 62 -11.93 23.67 -9.88
C GLN A 62 -10.58 22.94 -10.01
N LEU A 63 -10.18 22.21 -8.98
CA LEU A 63 -8.91 21.50 -8.91
C LEU A 63 -8.94 20.15 -9.62
N HIS A 64 -10.10 19.51 -9.75
CA HIS A 64 -10.26 18.19 -10.36
C HIS A 64 -9.53 17.98 -11.70
N PRO A 65 -9.70 18.83 -12.73
CA PRO A 65 -8.99 18.62 -13.99
C PRO A 65 -7.45 18.67 -13.85
N ILE A 66 -6.93 19.45 -12.90
CA ILE A 66 -5.50 19.56 -12.63
C ILE A 66 -5.02 18.31 -11.91
N VAL A 67 -5.67 17.99 -10.79
CA VAL A 67 -5.31 16.90 -9.88
C VAL A 67 -5.43 15.56 -10.61
N HIS A 68 -6.50 15.34 -11.37
CA HIS A 68 -6.72 14.14 -12.17
C HIS A 68 -5.60 13.90 -13.21
N ARG A 69 -5.20 14.96 -13.93
CA ARG A 69 -4.11 14.87 -14.91
C ARG A 69 -2.80 14.43 -14.27
N TYR A 70 -2.44 15.04 -13.14
CA TYR A 70 -1.20 14.69 -12.44
C TYR A 70 -1.28 13.32 -11.77
N ALA A 71 -2.45 12.93 -11.25
CA ALA A 71 -2.68 11.58 -10.73
C ALA A 71 -2.42 10.52 -11.82
N GLY A 72 -2.85 10.77 -13.06
CA GLY A 72 -2.54 9.94 -14.22
C GLY A 72 -1.04 9.84 -14.51
N LEU A 73 -0.33 10.98 -14.56
CA LEU A 73 1.12 11.01 -14.79
C LEU A 73 1.91 10.29 -13.69
N ILE A 74 1.50 10.44 -12.43
CA ILE A 74 2.11 9.73 -11.30
C ILE A 74 1.88 8.22 -11.42
N ALA A 75 0.67 7.80 -11.81
CA ALA A 75 0.35 6.39 -12.02
C ALA A 75 1.19 5.79 -13.14
N GLU A 76 1.36 6.50 -14.27
CA GLU A 76 2.20 6.09 -15.38
C GLU A 76 3.67 5.99 -14.97
N SER A 77 4.22 7.03 -14.32
CA SER A 77 5.58 7.04 -13.79
C SER A 77 5.84 5.86 -12.84
N HIS A 78 4.86 5.52 -11.99
CA HIS A 78 4.95 4.35 -11.11
C HIS A 78 4.99 3.01 -11.87
N ILE A 79 4.28 2.88 -12.99
CA ILE A 79 4.32 1.68 -13.84
C ILE A 79 5.71 1.54 -14.45
N GLU A 80 6.24 2.61 -15.04
CA GLU A 80 7.56 2.64 -15.67
C GLU A 80 8.67 2.34 -14.65
N PHE A 81 8.65 3.03 -13.51
CA PHE A 81 9.62 2.81 -12.43
C PHE A 81 9.61 1.36 -11.93
N ARG A 82 8.43 0.74 -11.81
CA ARG A 82 8.34 -0.68 -11.44
C ARG A 82 8.96 -1.59 -12.48
N ALA A 83 8.74 -1.31 -13.77
CA ALA A 83 9.32 -2.10 -14.86
C ALA A 83 10.85 -1.97 -14.88
N GLN A 84 11.37 -0.73 -14.80
CA GLN A 84 12.81 -0.46 -14.73
C GLN A 84 13.46 -1.13 -13.52
N ARG A 85 12.88 -0.96 -12.33
CA ARG A 85 13.38 -1.60 -11.11
C ARG A 85 13.41 -3.12 -11.23
N LYS A 86 12.40 -3.74 -11.85
CA LYS A 86 12.40 -5.18 -12.10
C LYS A 86 13.58 -5.58 -12.98
N SER A 87 13.77 -4.87 -14.09
CA SER A 87 14.88 -5.14 -15.01
C SER A 87 16.23 -5.08 -14.30
N LEU A 88 16.46 -4.07 -13.46
CA LEU A 88 17.71 -3.94 -12.68
C LEU A 88 17.91 -5.13 -11.72
N ILE A 89 16.86 -5.56 -11.03
CA ILE A 89 16.94 -6.71 -10.12
C ILE A 89 17.19 -8.01 -10.88
N ASP A 90 16.57 -8.20 -12.05
CA ASP A 90 16.81 -9.39 -12.88
C ASP A 90 18.26 -9.40 -13.41
N SER A 91 18.77 -8.26 -13.89
CA SER A 91 20.15 -8.15 -14.35
C SER A 91 21.14 -8.46 -13.23
N MET A 92 20.96 -7.85 -12.06
CA MET A 92 21.77 -8.14 -10.88
C MET A 92 21.70 -9.62 -10.49
N HIS A 93 20.52 -10.26 -10.57
CA HIS A 93 20.37 -11.69 -10.29
C HIS A 93 21.26 -12.52 -11.21
N GLU A 94 21.20 -12.30 -12.52
CA GLU A 94 21.98 -13.06 -13.49
C GLU A 94 23.49 -12.83 -13.34
N GLU A 95 23.89 -11.60 -13.00
CA GLU A 95 25.31 -11.27 -12.76
C GLU A 95 25.89 -11.96 -11.53
N ILE A 96 25.13 -12.05 -10.43
CA ILE A 96 25.63 -12.65 -9.18
C ILE A 96 25.45 -14.16 -9.15
N LYS A 97 24.44 -14.73 -9.83
CA LYS A 97 24.13 -16.17 -9.83
C LYS A 97 25.34 -17.09 -10.06
N PRO A 98 26.24 -16.85 -11.05
CA PRO A 98 27.38 -17.73 -11.28
C PRO A 98 28.46 -17.68 -10.18
N LEU A 99 28.42 -16.67 -9.31
CA LEU A 99 29.38 -16.49 -8.21
C LEU A 99 28.93 -17.15 -6.90
N LEU A 100 27.74 -17.77 -6.91
CA LEU A 100 27.11 -18.32 -5.71
C LEU A 100 27.28 -19.84 -5.63
N THR A 101 27.31 -20.35 -4.41
CA THR A 101 27.20 -21.79 -4.16
C THR A 101 25.77 -22.27 -4.44
N GLY A 102 25.58 -23.58 -4.65
CA GLY A 102 24.25 -24.15 -4.92
C GLY A 102 23.20 -23.81 -3.85
N GLU A 103 23.58 -23.78 -2.57
CA GLU A 103 22.69 -23.38 -1.47
C GLU A 103 22.32 -21.88 -1.55
N GLN A 104 23.25 -21.03 -1.96
CA GLN A 104 23.03 -19.59 -2.10
C GLN A 104 22.17 -19.27 -3.34
N VAL A 105 22.28 -20.05 -4.42
CA VAL A 105 21.41 -19.92 -5.60
C VAL A 105 19.95 -20.16 -5.21
N GLN A 106 19.64 -21.18 -4.40
CA GLN A 106 18.27 -21.43 -3.94
C GLN A 106 17.71 -20.25 -3.14
N LYS A 107 18.52 -19.64 -2.26
CA LYS A 107 18.14 -18.43 -1.50
C LYS A 107 17.87 -17.25 -2.43
N LEU A 108 18.68 -17.10 -3.50
CA LEU A 108 18.51 -16.05 -4.51
C LEU A 108 17.24 -16.26 -5.36
N GLU A 109 16.92 -17.51 -5.72
CA GLU A 109 15.69 -17.86 -6.44
C GLU A 109 14.44 -17.62 -5.58
N ASP A 110 14.49 -17.96 -4.30
CA ASP A 110 13.43 -17.67 -3.33
C ASP A 110 13.19 -16.18 -3.14
N PHE A 111 14.28 -15.40 -3.02
CA PHE A 111 14.22 -13.93 -3.01
C PHE A 111 13.49 -13.43 -4.24
N SER A 112 13.90 -13.88 -5.43
CA SER A 112 13.34 -13.43 -6.71
C SER A 112 11.89 -13.84 -6.92
N ARG A 113 11.49 -15.02 -6.40
CA ARG A 113 10.10 -15.50 -6.44
C ARG A 113 9.15 -14.56 -5.69
N ARG A 114 9.55 -14.05 -4.52
CA ARG A 114 8.76 -13.07 -3.75
C ARG A 114 8.49 -11.79 -4.55
N PHE A 115 9.48 -11.27 -5.27
CA PHE A 115 9.31 -10.09 -6.13
C PHE A 115 8.40 -10.34 -7.35
N ARG A 116 8.33 -11.58 -7.85
CA ARG A 116 7.47 -11.95 -8.99
C ARG A 116 6.02 -12.21 -8.56
N GLU A 117 5.79 -12.80 -7.38
CA GLU A 117 4.46 -13.17 -6.89
C GLU A 117 3.60 -11.97 -6.44
N ASP A 118 4.22 -10.89 -5.96
CA ASP A 118 3.54 -9.62 -5.65
C ASP A 118 2.77 -9.03 -6.85
N ARG A 119 3.10 -9.48 -8.08
CA ARG A 119 2.44 -9.09 -9.33
C ARG A 119 1.15 -9.87 -9.61
N LYS A 120 1.05 -11.14 -9.18
CA LYS A 120 -0.13 -12.00 -9.48
C LYS A 120 -1.31 -11.75 -8.55
N LYS A 121 -1.07 -11.34 -7.31
CA LYS A 121 -2.15 -11.10 -6.32
C LYS A 121 -2.85 -9.75 -6.48
N ARG A 122 -2.32 -8.85 -7.30
CA ARG A 122 -2.92 -7.54 -7.59
C ARG A 122 -3.65 -7.59 -8.92
N LYS A 123 -4.84 -8.20 -8.93
CA LYS A 123 -5.82 -7.92 -9.98
C LYS A 123 -5.98 -6.38 -10.05
N PRO A 124 -5.98 -5.75 -11.23
CA PRO A 124 -6.39 -4.37 -11.30
C PRO A 124 -7.83 -4.31 -10.79
N LEU A 125 -8.11 -3.53 -9.75
CA LEU A 125 -9.45 -2.97 -9.58
C LEU A 125 -9.63 -1.99 -10.76
N ARG A 126 -9.85 -2.52 -11.96
CA ARG A 126 -10.45 -1.78 -13.07
C ARG A 126 -11.85 -2.34 -13.23
N GLU A 127 -12.77 -1.41 -13.44
CA GLU A 127 -14.15 -1.61 -13.85
C GLU A 127 -15.21 -1.60 -12.74
N LYS A 128 -15.21 -0.51 -11.95
CA LYS A 128 -16.45 0.07 -11.46
C LYS A 128 -16.23 1.56 -11.26
N ASN A 129 -16.95 2.37 -12.02
CA ASN A 129 -17.04 3.85 -12.01
C ASN A 129 -16.61 4.50 -13.34
N HIS A 130 -17.33 4.16 -14.40
CA HIS A 130 -17.56 5.09 -15.52
C HIS A 130 -19.06 5.41 -15.68
N ASP A 131 -19.85 5.35 -14.60
CA ASP A 131 -21.31 5.58 -14.61
C ASP A 131 -21.76 6.67 -13.63
N HIS A 132 -20.87 7.61 -13.22
CA HIS A 132 -21.28 8.69 -12.31
C HIS A 132 -21.76 9.99 -12.99
N ASP A 133 -21.68 10.08 -14.32
CA ASP A 133 -22.19 11.26 -15.06
C ASP A 133 -23.71 11.22 -15.33
N GLY A 134 -24.37 10.05 -15.22
CA GLY A 134 -25.79 9.91 -15.57
C GLY A 134 -26.81 10.37 -14.51
N LEU A 135 -26.38 10.69 -13.28
CA LEU A 135 -27.31 10.98 -12.17
C LEU A 135 -27.53 12.47 -11.90
N ARG A 136 -26.83 13.37 -12.61
CA ARG A 136 -26.95 14.82 -12.39
C ARG A 136 -27.94 15.50 -13.34
N GLU A 137 -28.35 14.84 -14.42
CA GLU A 137 -29.25 15.41 -15.43
C GLU A 137 -30.75 15.23 -15.10
N LYS A 138 -31.12 14.23 -14.28
CA LYS A 138 -32.54 13.97 -13.93
C LYS A 138 -33.12 14.85 -12.82
N ARG A 139 -32.36 15.78 -12.25
CA ARG A 139 -32.84 16.66 -11.16
C ARG A 139 -33.23 18.08 -11.62
N ASN A 140 -32.95 18.44 -12.87
CA ASN A 140 -33.30 19.76 -13.44
C ASN A 140 -34.45 19.72 -14.47
N SER A 141 -35.09 18.57 -14.67
CA SER A 141 -36.34 18.45 -15.44
C SER A 141 -37.47 18.07 -14.50
N ASN A 142 -37.90 19.01 -13.66
CA ASN A 142 -39.26 19.08 -13.12
C ASN A 142 -39.55 20.49 -12.63
#